data_AF-A0A2V7SA17-F1
#
_entry.id   AF-A0A2V7SA17-F1
#
_cell.length_a   1.000
_cell.length_b   1.000
_cell.length_c   1.000
_cell.angle_alpha   90.00
_cell.angle_beta   90.00
_cell.angle_gamma   90.00
#
_symmetry.space_group_name_H-M   'P 1'
#
loop_
_entity.id
_entity.type
_entity.pdbx_description
1 polymer ?
#
loop_
_entity_poly.entity_id
_entity_poly.type
_entity_poly.pdbx_seq_one_letter_code
_entity_poly.pdbx_strand_id
1 'polypeptide(L)'
;MPPVPPLGSLMPATRRPATQFSLFNANEPDSATSPPLNVPHGLPRWLERFVHEATHETETLRQNGAAQGAAARTALLTKLVKAARAWLDVELDTGEAARETGVCEETIRRAVRSGRLPDRRANPNGRIRLHRRDLLKLAAATRGSYDATADAQSIAQLRRNL
;
A
#
# COMPACT_ATOMS: atom_id res chain seq x y z
N MET A 1 18.77 26.64 70.27
CA MET A 1 19.25 25.98 69.04
C MET A 1 18.14 26.01 68.01
N PRO A 2 18.31 26.66 66.86
CA PRO A 2 17.31 26.70 65.80
C PRO A 2 17.30 25.39 64.99
N PRO A 3 16.16 24.99 64.39
CA PRO A 3 16.10 23.82 63.53
C PRO A 3 16.78 24.11 62.17
N VAL A 4 17.60 23.16 61.73
CA VAL A 4 18.29 23.15 60.44
C VAL A 4 17.29 22.84 59.32
N PRO A 5 17.23 23.62 58.23
CA PRO A 5 16.42 23.28 57.06
C PRO A 5 17.16 22.28 56.16
N PRO A 6 16.48 21.33 55.49
CA PRO A 6 17.12 20.52 54.46
C PRO A 6 17.26 21.32 53.15
N LEU A 7 18.51 21.45 52.69
CA LEU A 7 18.91 21.92 51.37
C LEU A 7 19.06 20.72 50.42
N GLY A 8 18.45 20.76 49.24
CA GLY A 8 18.79 19.80 48.17
C GLY A 8 17.72 19.64 47.10
N SER A 9 17.68 20.59 46.18
CA SER A 9 16.79 20.67 45.02
C SER A 9 17.27 19.78 43.86
N LEU A 10 16.37 19.59 42.88
CA LEU A 10 16.58 19.30 41.45
C LEU A 10 16.88 17.86 40.98
N MET A 11 15.84 17.18 40.47
CA MET A 11 15.84 16.53 39.16
C MET A 11 14.39 16.42 38.64
N PRO A 12 14.00 17.08 37.54
CA PRO A 12 12.77 16.72 36.83
C PRO A 12 13.05 15.45 36.02
N ALA A 13 12.51 14.32 36.48
CA ALA A 13 12.40 13.15 35.61
C ALA A 13 11.35 13.47 34.53
N THR A 14 11.78 14.01 33.39
CA THR A 14 11.01 14.02 32.16
C THR A 14 10.78 12.56 31.74
N ARG A 15 9.73 11.97 32.31
CA ARG A 15 9.15 10.73 31.82
C ARG A 15 8.63 11.05 30.42
N ARG A 16 9.36 10.62 29.38
CA ARG A 16 8.78 10.48 28.04
C ARG A 16 7.48 9.70 28.21
N PRO A 17 6.31 10.19 27.78
CA PRO A 17 5.21 9.28 27.60
C PRO A 17 5.66 8.30 26.52
N ALA A 18 5.78 7.03 26.88
CA ALA A 18 5.73 5.98 25.89
C ALA A 18 4.42 6.22 25.14
N THR A 19 4.52 6.57 23.86
CA THR A 19 3.39 6.62 22.95
C THR A 19 2.81 5.21 22.90
N GLN A 20 1.92 4.92 23.83
CA GLN A 20 1.12 3.72 23.84
C GLN A 20 0.25 3.84 22.59
N PHE A 21 0.64 3.12 21.53
CA PHE A 21 -0.23 2.81 20.41
C PHE A 21 -1.46 2.10 21.00
N SER A 22 -2.46 2.89 21.39
CA SER A 22 -3.75 2.40 21.85
C SER A 22 -4.51 1.91 20.63
N LEU A 23 -4.20 0.66 20.22
CA LEU A 23 -4.84 -0.05 19.11
C LEU A 23 -6.22 -0.62 19.47
N PHE A 24 -6.68 -0.42 20.71
CA PHE A 24 -7.96 -0.89 21.19
C PHE A 24 -8.75 0.26 21.82
N ASN A 25 -9.39 1.08 20.97
CA ASN A 25 -10.62 1.72 21.39
C ASN A 25 -11.74 0.69 21.19
N ALA A 26 -12.13 0.04 22.29
CA ALA A 26 -13.27 -0.84 22.37
C ALA A 26 -14.56 0.00 22.28
N ASN A 27 -14.88 0.48 21.07
CA ASN A 27 -16.27 0.70 20.72
C ASN A 27 -16.73 -0.60 20.07
N GLU A 28 -17.44 -1.42 20.85
CA GLU A 28 -18.14 -2.60 20.37
C GLU A 28 -18.98 -2.25 19.13
N PRO A 29 -18.85 -3.00 18.03
CA PRO A 29 -19.96 -3.17 17.13
C PRO A 29 -20.75 -4.40 17.60
N ASP A 30 -22.03 -4.18 17.83
CA ASP A 30 -23.05 -5.19 18.05
C ASP A 30 -22.84 -6.44 17.20
N SER A 31 -23.13 -7.58 17.83
CA SER A 31 -23.25 -8.88 17.18
C SER A 31 -24.34 -8.83 16.11
N ALA A 32 -23.99 -8.53 14.87
CA ALA A 32 -24.83 -8.77 13.72
C ALA A 32 -23.96 -9.09 12.52
N THR A 33 -24.01 -10.36 12.10
CA THR A 33 -23.67 -10.91 10.79
C THR A 33 -22.90 -9.94 9.89
N SER A 34 -21.57 -9.90 10.04
CA SER A 34 -20.74 -9.17 9.09
C SER A 34 -20.92 -9.80 7.69
N PRO A 35 -21.31 -9.02 6.67
CA PRO A 35 -21.49 -9.56 5.33
C PRO A 35 -20.18 -10.17 4.82
N PRO A 36 -20.26 -11.14 3.88
CA PRO A 36 -19.06 -11.72 3.28
C PRO A 36 -18.17 -10.60 2.72
N LEU A 37 -16.89 -10.69 3.04
CA LEU A 37 -15.86 -9.73 2.62
C LEU A 37 -15.78 -9.75 1.09
N ASN A 38 -16.41 -8.77 0.45
CA ASN A 38 -16.38 -8.66 -1.01
C ASN A 38 -14.99 -8.16 -1.42
N VAL A 39 -14.14 -9.07 -1.90
CA VAL A 39 -12.75 -8.74 -2.28
C VAL A 39 -12.79 -7.85 -3.52
N PRO A 40 -12.32 -6.59 -3.41
CA PRO A 40 -12.32 -5.65 -4.52
C PRO A 40 -11.49 -6.14 -5.71
N HIS A 41 -12.01 -5.95 -6.92
CA HIS A 41 -11.15 -5.92 -8.10
C HIS A 41 -10.18 -4.74 -8.01
N GLY A 42 -8.90 -4.96 -8.33
CA GLY A 42 -7.88 -3.90 -8.42
C GLY A 42 -6.86 -3.88 -7.29
N LEU A 43 -6.89 -4.87 -6.37
CA LEU A 43 -5.80 -5.09 -5.44
C LEU A 43 -4.64 -5.84 -6.14
N PRO A 44 -3.41 -5.76 -5.62
CA PRO A 44 -2.34 -6.63 -6.08
C PRO A 44 -2.70 -8.11 -5.89
N ARG A 45 -2.41 -8.97 -6.88
CA ARG A 45 -2.75 -10.41 -6.86
C ARG A 45 -2.34 -11.12 -5.57
N TRP A 46 -1.18 -10.76 -5.01
CA TRP A 46 -0.71 -11.36 -3.76
C TRP A 46 -1.61 -11.01 -2.57
N LEU A 47 -2.14 -9.78 -2.53
CA LEU A 47 -3.02 -9.30 -1.47
C LEU A 47 -4.44 -9.86 -1.64
N GLU A 48 -4.92 -9.98 -2.89
CA GLU A 48 -6.18 -10.68 -3.19
C GLU A 48 -6.15 -12.11 -2.65
N ARG A 49 -5.07 -12.86 -2.95
CA ARG A 49 -4.89 -14.23 -2.45
C ARG A 49 -4.82 -14.29 -0.93
N PHE A 50 -4.07 -13.37 -0.31
CA PHE A 50 -3.99 -13.28 1.15
C PHE A 50 -5.36 -13.05 1.80
N VAL A 51 -6.14 -12.09 1.28
CA VAL A 51 -7.47 -11.78 1.83
C VAL A 51 -8.41 -12.97 1.64
N HIS A 52 -8.35 -13.65 0.49
CA HIS A 52 -9.16 -14.84 0.23
C HIS A 52 -8.84 -15.98 1.22
N GLU A 53 -7.55 -16.32 1.38
CA GLU A 53 -7.09 -17.34 2.31
C GLU A 53 -7.45 -16.99 3.76
N ALA A 54 -7.18 -15.76 4.18
CA ALA A 54 -7.52 -15.29 5.52
C ALA A 54 -9.03 -15.30 5.79
N THR A 55 -9.86 -15.05 4.77
CA THR A 55 -11.33 -15.13 4.89
C THR A 55 -11.76 -16.59 5.07
N HIS A 56 -11.19 -17.52 4.31
CA HIS A 56 -11.45 -18.95 4.46
C HIS A 56 -11.07 -19.46 5.86
N GLU A 57 -9.88 -19.12 6.36
CA GLU A 57 -9.48 -19.48 7.73
C GLU A 57 -10.39 -18.85 8.80
N THR A 58 -10.88 -17.63 8.56
CA THR A 58 -11.82 -16.97 9.45
C THR A 58 -13.16 -17.68 9.50
N GLU A 59 -13.61 -18.25 8.37
CA GLU A 59 -14.78 -19.13 8.32
C GLU A 59 -14.56 -20.39 9.17
N THR A 60 -13.41 -21.03 9.03
CA THR A 60 -13.06 -22.21 9.85
C THR A 60 -13.08 -21.88 11.34
N LEU A 61 -12.56 -20.72 11.76
CA LEU A 61 -12.66 -20.28 13.16
C LEU A 61 -14.11 -20.13 13.62
N ARG A 62 -14.98 -19.58 12.77
CA ARG A 62 -16.39 -19.42 13.07
C ARG A 62 -17.09 -20.78 13.24
N GLN A 63 -16.82 -21.71 12.33
CA GLN A 63 -17.37 -23.08 12.36
C GLN A 63 -16.92 -23.85 13.61
N ASN A 64 -15.72 -23.58 14.11
CA ASN A 64 -15.18 -24.18 15.34
C ASN A 64 -15.69 -23.49 16.63
N GLY A 65 -16.71 -22.63 16.54
CA GLY A 65 -17.33 -21.98 17.70
C GLY A 65 -16.62 -20.71 18.19
N ALA A 66 -15.51 -20.29 17.57
CA ALA A 66 -14.79 -19.07 17.92
C ALA A 66 -15.40 -17.82 17.25
N ALA A 67 -16.72 -17.63 17.41
CA ALA A 67 -17.48 -16.60 16.70
C ALA A 67 -16.95 -15.17 16.93
N GLN A 68 -16.59 -14.83 18.17
CA GLN A 68 -16.04 -13.52 18.52
C GLN A 68 -14.65 -13.27 17.87
N GLY A 69 -13.79 -14.30 17.87
CA GLY A 69 -12.48 -14.22 17.20
C GLY A 69 -12.62 -14.07 15.68
N ALA A 70 -13.56 -14.80 15.09
CA ALA A 70 -13.87 -14.68 13.66
C ALA A 70 -14.40 -13.28 13.31
N ALA A 71 -15.26 -12.70 14.14
CA ALA A 71 -15.77 -11.34 13.97
C ALA A 71 -14.64 -10.29 14.04
N ALA A 72 -13.77 -10.39 15.05
CA ALA A 72 -12.62 -9.48 15.18
C ALA A 72 -11.68 -9.57 13.97
N ARG A 73 -11.38 -10.79 13.49
CA ARG A 73 -10.54 -11.00 12.30
C ARG A 73 -11.19 -10.45 11.03
N THR A 74 -12.50 -10.62 10.86
CA THR A 74 -13.28 -10.05 9.76
C THR A 74 -13.19 -8.51 9.75
N ALA A 75 -13.33 -7.88 10.92
CA ALA A 75 -13.21 -6.43 11.06
C ALA A 75 -11.80 -5.93 10.69
N LEU A 76 -10.75 -6.65 11.08
CA LEU A 76 -9.36 -6.32 10.71
C LEU A 76 -9.13 -6.45 9.20
N LEU A 77 -9.58 -7.54 8.57
CA LEU A 77 -9.46 -7.72 7.13
C LEU A 77 -10.20 -6.62 6.36
N THR A 78 -11.37 -6.22 6.83
CA THR A 78 -12.13 -5.09 6.25
C THR A 78 -11.34 -3.78 6.31
N LYS A 79 -10.74 -3.48 7.47
CA LYS A 79 -9.88 -2.30 7.64
C LYS A 79 -8.65 -2.35 6.72
N LEU A 80 -8.02 -3.51 6.59
CA LEU A 80 -6.88 -3.72 5.70
C LEU A 80 -7.25 -3.45 4.24
N VAL A 81 -8.35 -4.03 3.76
CA VAL A 81 -8.82 -3.83 2.38
C VAL A 81 -9.15 -2.36 2.11
N LYS A 82 -9.81 -1.69 3.06
CA LYS A 82 -10.12 -0.26 2.96
C LYS A 82 -8.85 0.59 2.91
N ALA A 83 -7.87 0.32 3.77
CA ALA A 83 -6.59 1.03 3.78
C ALA A 83 -5.78 0.79 2.51
N ALA A 84 -5.75 -0.45 2.02
CA ALA A 84 -5.06 -0.81 0.79
C ALA A 84 -5.66 -0.07 -0.41
N ARG A 85 -7.00 -0.03 -0.54
CA ARG A 85 -7.68 0.76 -1.57
C ARG A 85 -7.31 2.25 -1.48
N ALA A 86 -7.44 2.84 -0.29
CA ALA A 86 -7.12 4.24 -0.09
C ALA A 86 -5.67 4.56 -0.49
N TRP A 87 -4.72 3.68 -0.17
CA TRP A 87 -3.32 3.83 -0.55
C TRP A 87 -3.09 3.68 -2.07
N LEU A 88 -3.78 2.75 -2.72
CA LEU A 88 -3.69 2.46 -4.16
C LEU A 88 -4.33 3.53 -5.05
N ASP A 89 -5.39 4.17 -4.54
CA ASP A 89 -6.14 5.20 -5.26
C ASP A 89 -5.58 6.62 -5.03
N VAL A 90 -4.51 6.77 -4.25
CA VAL A 90 -3.78 8.05 -4.15
C VAL A 90 -3.34 8.49 -5.55
N GLU A 91 -3.68 9.73 -5.90
CA GLU A 91 -3.17 10.38 -7.09
C GLU A 91 -1.77 10.93 -6.86
N LEU A 92 -0.86 10.58 -7.77
CA LEU A 92 0.54 10.97 -7.78
C LEU A 92 0.82 11.82 -9.01
N ASP A 93 1.71 12.80 -8.85
CA ASP A 93 2.33 13.45 -10.01
C ASP A 93 3.47 12.60 -10.61
N THR A 94 4.06 13.06 -11.70
CA THR A 94 5.14 12.32 -12.38
C THR A 94 6.39 12.15 -11.54
N GLY A 95 6.71 13.12 -10.67
CA GLY A 95 7.89 13.08 -9.81
C GLY A 95 7.70 12.14 -8.62
N GLU A 96 6.51 12.14 -8.03
CA GLU A 96 6.10 11.17 -7.01
C GLU A 96 6.07 9.75 -7.58
N ALA A 97 5.47 9.55 -8.76
CA ALA A 97 5.44 8.26 -9.44
C ALA A 97 6.85 7.74 -9.78
N ALA A 98 7.73 8.62 -10.25
CA ALA A 98 9.13 8.30 -10.55
C ALA A 98 9.89 7.83 -9.31
N ARG A 99 9.77 8.56 -8.20
CA ARG A 99 10.39 8.19 -6.92
C ARG A 99 9.88 6.85 -6.40
N GLU A 100 8.58 6.60 -6.51
CA GLU A 100 7.97 5.36 -6.02
C GLU A 100 8.37 4.13 -6.82
N THR A 101 8.55 4.29 -8.14
CA THR A 101 8.91 3.18 -9.04
C THR A 101 10.41 3.04 -9.27
N GLY A 102 11.22 4.00 -8.81
CA GLY A 102 12.67 4.01 -9.00
C GLY A 102 13.10 4.28 -10.44
N VAL A 103 12.27 4.95 -11.24
CA VAL A 103 12.57 5.30 -12.64
C VAL A 103 12.63 6.82 -12.81
N CYS A 104 13.16 7.31 -13.94
CA CYS A 104 13.14 8.74 -14.22
C CYS A 104 11.75 9.24 -14.62
N GLU A 105 11.44 10.52 -14.34
CA GLU A 105 10.16 11.14 -14.70
C GLU A 105 9.82 11.02 -16.18
N GLU A 106 10.82 11.09 -17.05
CA GLU A 106 10.59 10.96 -18.49
C GLU A 106 10.11 9.57 -18.89
N THR A 107 10.50 8.52 -18.17
CA THR A 107 9.97 7.16 -18.37
C THR A 107 8.48 7.12 -18.07
N ILE A 108 8.04 7.80 -17.01
CA ILE A 108 6.62 7.95 -16.65
C ILE A 108 5.87 8.74 -17.72
N ARG A 109 6.39 9.91 -18.14
CA ARG A 109 5.77 10.73 -19.21
C ARG A 109 5.64 9.95 -20.51
N ARG A 110 6.66 9.18 -20.89
CA ARG A 110 6.61 8.31 -22.08
C ARG A 110 5.59 7.19 -21.92
N ALA A 111 5.48 6.58 -20.74
CA ALA A 111 4.46 5.57 -20.48
C ALA A 111 3.03 6.15 -20.62
N VAL A 112 2.82 7.39 -20.17
CA VAL A 112 1.55 8.11 -20.37
C VAL A 112 1.31 8.43 -21.84
N ARG A 113 2.29 9.02 -22.55
CA ARG A 113 2.17 9.35 -23.98
C ARG A 113 1.88 8.12 -24.86
N SER A 114 2.42 6.96 -24.49
CA SER A 114 2.19 5.69 -25.19
C SER A 114 0.89 4.97 -24.78
N GLY A 115 0.11 5.53 -23.85
CA GLY A 115 -1.12 4.92 -23.35
C GLY A 115 -0.92 3.74 -22.39
N ARG A 116 0.33 3.42 -22.01
CA ARG A 116 0.64 2.35 -21.04
C ARG A 116 0.24 2.72 -19.61
N LEU A 117 0.20 4.02 -19.30
CA LEU A 117 -0.35 4.55 -18.06
C LEU A 117 -1.54 5.48 -18.38
N PRO A 118 -2.68 5.31 -17.70
CA PRO A 118 -3.81 6.21 -17.89
C PRO A 118 -3.53 7.57 -17.24
N ASP A 119 -3.70 8.66 -18.00
CA ASP A 119 -3.66 10.02 -17.47
C ASP A 119 -5.02 10.37 -16.87
N ARG A 120 -5.04 10.73 -15.58
CA ARG A 120 -6.24 11.11 -14.83
C ARG A 120 -6.42 12.61 -14.69
N ARG A 121 -5.59 13.42 -15.36
CA ARG A 121 -5.74 14.88 -15.33
C ARG A 121 -7.15 15.28 -15.78
N ALA A 122 -7.76 16.20 -15.02
CA ALA A 122 -9.06 16.76 -15.38
C ALA A 122 -8.97 17.73 -16.58
N ASN A 123 -7.82 18.38 -16.75
CA ASN A 123 -7.54 19.30 -17.86
C ASN A 123 -6.39 18.74 -18.71
N PRO A 124 -6.53 18.63 -20.04
CA PRO A 124 -5.46 18.23 -20.95
C PRO A 124 -4.14 19.01 -20.79
N ASN A 125 -4.20 20.29 -20.43
CA ASN A 125 -3.04 21.15 -20.24
C ASN A 125 -2.49 21.12 -18.79
N GLY A 126 -3.12 20.35 -17.90
CA GLY A 126 -2.72 20.22 -16.51
C GLY A 126 -1.54 19.28 -16.31
N ARG A 127 -1.04 19.24 -15.07
CA ARG A 127 -0.05 18.25 -14.65
C ARG A 127 -0.66 16.85 -14.75
N ILE A 128 0.12 15.90 -15.27
CA ILE A 128 -0.25 14.49 -15.35
C ILE A 128 -0.58 13.98 -13.94
N ARG A 129 -1.68 13.24 -13.81
CA ARG A 129 -2.11 12.58 -12.58
C ARG A 129 -2.25 11.09 -12.79
N LEU A 130 -1.71 10.30 -11.88
CA LEU A 130 -1.65 8.85 -11.97
C LEU A 130 -2.11 8.24 -10.67
N HIS A 131 -2.91 7.17 -10.70
CA HIS A 131 -3.10 6.38 -9.50
C HIS A 131 -1.91 5.47 -9.26
N ARG A 132 -1.55 5.32 -7.99
CA ARG A 132 -0.51 4.38 -7.56
C ARG A 132 -0.75 2.95 -8.09
N ARG A 133 -2.00 2.49 -8.11
CA ARG A 133 -2.35 1.15 -8.65
C ARG A 133 -1.91 0.92 -10.09
N ASP A 134 -1.87 1.96 -10.92
CA ASP A 134 -1.49 1.84 -12.32
C ASP A 134 0.03 1.72 -12.48
N LEU A 135 0.80 2.28 -11.53
CA LEU A 135 2.26 2.11 -11.46
C LEU A 135 2.67 0.67 -11.17
N LEU A 136 1.88 -0.07 -10.37
CA LEU A 136 2.15 -1.48 -10.10
C LEU A 136 2.06 -2.34 -11.37
N LYS A 137 1.15 -1.99 -12.29
CA LYS A 137 1.05 -2.67 -13.60
C LYS A 137 2.28 -2.41 -14.46
N LEU A 138 2.79 -1.17 -14.43
CA LEU A 138 4.03 -0.80 -15.12
C LEU A 138 5.20 -1.61 -14.55
N ALA A 139 5.36 -1.67 -13.22
CA ALA A 139 6.43 -2.42 -12.58
C ALA A 139 6.38 -3.93 -12.88
N ALA A 140 5.18 -4.51 -13.02
CA ALA A 140 5.02 -5.89 -13.45
C ALA A 140 5.43 -6.10 -14.91
N ALA A 141 5.12 -5.16 -15.81
CA ALA A 141 5.49 -5.23 -17.23
C ALA A 141 6.99 -5.03 -17.49
N THR A 142 7.64 -4.14 -16.73
CA THR A 142 9.09 -3.85 -16.90
C THR A 142 9.98 -5.03 -16.47
N ARG A 143 9.45 -6.02 -15.72
CA ARG A 143 10.17 -7.26 -15.41
C ARG A 143 10.27 -8.24 -16.59
N GLY A 144 9.81 -7.86 -17.78
CA GLY A 144 10.18 -8.57 -19.00
C GLY A 144 11.70 -8.66 -19.10
N SER A 145 12.22 -9.89 -19.03
CA SER A 145 13.66 -10.20 -19.14
C SER A 145 14.25 -9.45 -20.35
N TYR A 146 15.26 -8.63 -20.11
CA TYR A 146 16.09 -8.10 -21.18
C TYR A 146 16.70 -9.27 -21.96
N ASP A 147 16.30 -9.46 -23.22
CA ASP A 147 16.87 -10.48 -24.08
C ASP A 147 18.08 -9.89 -24.81
N ALA A 148 19.26 -10.07 -24.21
CA ALA A 148 20.53 -9.61 -24.76
C ALA A 148 20.82 -10.21 -26.14
N THR A 149 20.26 -11.39 -26.43
CA THR A 149 20.43 -12.11 -27.70
C THR A 149 19.64 -11.43 -28.82
N ALA A 150 18.37 -11.08 -28.55
CA ALA A 150 17.54 -10.33 -29.49
C ALA A 150 18.13 -8.94 -29.80
N ASP A 151 18.65 -8.26 -28.78
CA ASP A 151 19.28 -6.95 -28.96
C ASP A 151 20.58 -7.04 -29.78
N ALA A 152 21.45 -8.02 -29.48
CA ALA A 152 22.66 -8.25 -30.25
C ALA A 152 22.39 -8.59 -31.72
N GLN A 153 21.33 -9.36 -31.99
CA GLN A 153 20.90 -9.67 -33.36
C GLN A 153 20.36 -8.44 -34.09
N SER A 154 19.57 -7.60 -33.43
CA SER A 154 19.07 -6.33 -33.99
C SER A 154 20.23 -5.38 -34.36
N ILE A 155 21.24 -5.26 -33.48
CA ILE A 155 22.44 -4.47 -33.74
C ILE A 155 23.25 -5.03 -34.91
N ALA A 156 23.41 -6.35 -34.99
CA ALA A 156 24.11 -7.00 -36.09
C ALA A 156 23.39 -6.81 -37.44
N GLN A 157 22.06 -6.84 -37.44
CA GLN A 157 21.26 -6.56 -38.64
C GLN A 157 21.38 -5.09 -39.07
N LEU A 158 21.34 -4.14 -38.13
CA LEU A 158 21.49 -2.72 -38.43
C LEU A 158 22.84 -2.43 -39.11
N ARG A 159 23.91 -3.09 -38.66
CA ARG A 159 25.27 -2.97 -39.23
C ARG A 159 25.43 -3.60 -40.61
N ARG A 160 24.56 -4.53 -41.01
CA ARG A 160 24.56 -5.12 -42.36
C ARG A 160 23.81 -4.26 -43.39
N ASN A 161 22.94 -3.37 -42.92
CA ASN A 161 22.12 -2.51 -43.77
C ASN A 161 22.69 -1.08 -43.91
N LEU A 162 23.89 -0.85 -43.36
CA LEU A 162 24.74 0.34 -43.57
C LEU A 162 25.82 0.00 -44.59
#